data_AF-A0A7I4FHC8-F1
#
_entry.id   AF-A0A7I4FHC8-F1
#
_cell.length_a   1.000
_cell.length_b   1.000
_cell.length_c   1.000
_cell.angle_alpha   90.00
_cell.angle_beta   90.00
_cell.angle_gamma   90.00
#
_symmetry.space_group_name_H-M   'P 1'
#
loop_
_entity.id
_entity.type
_entity.pdbx_description
1 polymer ?
#
loop_
_entity_poly.entity_id
_entity_poly.type
_entity_poly.pdbx_seq_one_letter_code
_entity_poly.pdbx_strand_id
1 'polypeptide(L)'
;MVKFLKPNKVVVLLQGRYAGRKAVIVKNFDDGTKERPYGHAIVCGIAKYPRKVIKKASQKTIAKRSRLKAFTKVVNYNHIMPTRYAFFHFSIFIHCGLCKGIAKHISR
;
A
#
# COMPACT_ATOMS: atom_id res chain seq x y z
N MET A 1 21.20 12.95 10.33
CA MET A 1 19.72 12.97 10.38
C MET A 1 19.19 11.59 10.00
N VAL A 2 18.29 10.97 10.77
CA VAL A 2 17.87 9.56 10.53
C VAL A 2 16.79 9.49 9.45
N LYS A 3 16.99 8.66 8.42
CA LYS A 3 16.00 8.42 7.35
C LYS A 3 14.73 7.77 7.91
N PHE A 4 13.59 8.46 7.81
CA PHE A 4 12.29 8.00 8.33
C PHE A 4 11.49 7.17 7.31
N LEU A 5 11.77 7.33 6.02
CA LEU A 5 11.15 6.59 4.91
C LEU A 5 11.82 5.23 4.74
N LYS A 6 11.50 4.31 5.64
CA LYS A 6 11.96 2.92 5.58
C LYS A 6 10.87 2.02 4.99
N PRO A 7 11.22 0.87 4.41
CA PRO A 7 10.23 -0.16 4.07
C PRO A 7 9.39 -0.51 5.30
N ASN A 8 8.16 -0.97 5.05
CA ASN A 8 7.15 -1.31 6.07
C ASN A 8 6.57 -0.12 6.85
N LYS A 9 6.90 1.13 6.49
CA LYS A 9 6.20 2.29 7.02
C LYS A 9 4.86 2.49 6.31
N VAL A 10 3.84 2.81 7.12
CA VAL A 10 2.52 3.18 6.61
C VAL A 10 2.55 4.64 6.22
N VAL A 11 1.98 4.93 5.06
CA VAL A 11 1.92 6.27 4.49
C VAL A 11 0.54 6.55 3.91
N VAL A 12 0.20 7.83 3.79
CA VAL A 12 -1.01 8.29 3.11
C VAL A 12 -0.63 8.96 1.80
N LEU A 13 -1.33 8.62 0.72
CA LEU A 13 -1.13 9.27 -0.57
C LEU A 13 -1.84 10.61 -0.61
N LEU A 14 -1.12 11.66 -1.01
CA LEU A 14 -1.67 13.01 -1.09
C LEU A 14 -2.34 13.30 -2.43
N GLN A 15 -1.80 12.75 -3.53
CA GLN A 15 -2.22 13.13 -4.88
C GLN A 15 -2.46 11.93 -5.82
N GLY A 16 -3.27 12.16 -6.85
CA GLY A 16 -3.63 11.21 -7.90
C GLY A 16 -4.82 10.30 -7.56
N ARG A 17 -5.05 9.26 -8.38
CA ARG A 17 -6.22 8.35 -8.29
C ARG A 17 -6.46 7.73 -6.90
N TYR A 18 -5.41 7.53 -6.12
CA TYR A 18 -5.47 6.90 -4.80
C TYR A 18 -5.21 7.89 -3.65
N ALA A 19 -5.42 9.19 -3.87
CA ALA A 19 -5.35 10.19 -2.82
C ALA A 19 -6.25 9.83 -1.61
N GLY A 20 -5.76 10.09 -0.40
CA GLY A 20 -6.41 9.73 0.86
C GLY A 20 -6.39 8.23 1.19
N ARG A 21 -5.80 7.38 0.34
CA ARG A 21 -5.65 5.94 0.62
C ARG A 21 -4.37 5.68 1.43
N LYS A 22 -4.49 4.75 2.37
CA LYS A 22 -3.40 4.22 3.17
C LYS A 22 -2.63 3.21 2.33
N ALA A 23 -1.32 3.32 2.37
CA ALA A 23 -0.40 2.42 1.69
C ALA A 23 0.80 2.11 2.59
N VAL A 24 1.55 1.08 2.22
CA VAL A 24 2.78 0.66 2.86
C VAL A 24 3.90 0.79 1.84
N ILE A 25 5.03 1.34 2.26
CA ILE A 25 6.27 1.37 1.45
C ILE A 25 6.82 -0.04 1.38
N VAL A 26 6.94 -0.58 0.17
CA VAL A 26 7.51 -1.92 -0.08
C VAL A 26 9.01 -1.80 -0.36
N LYS A 27 9.38 -0.87 -1.23
CA LYS A 27 10.76 -0.56 -1.60
C LYS A 27 10.91 0.96 -1.71
N ASN A 28 12.03 1.47 -1.18
CA ASN A 28 12.41 2.87 -1.23
C ASN A 28 13.59 3.04 -2.19
N PHE A 29 13.55 4.09 -3.01
CA PHE A 29 14.63 4.49 -3.90
C PHE A 29 14.97 5.94 -3.60
N ASP A 30 15.97 6.13 -2.74
CA ASP A 30 16.36 7.47 -2.28
C ASP A 30 17.18 8.22 -3.33
N ASP A 31 18.07 7.51 -4.04
CA ASP A 31 19.01 8.08 -5.01
C ASP A 31 18.44 8.12 -6.45
N GLY A 32 17.16 7.76 -6.61
CA GLY A 32 16.51 7.64 -7.91
C GLY A 32 16.94 6.39 -8.70
N THR A 33 16.28 6.16 -9.82
CA THR A 33 16.61 5.11 -10.81
C THR A 33 16.86 5.74 -12.16
N LYS A 34 17.47 5.00 -13.10
CA LYS A 34 17.74 5.49 -14.47
C LYS A 34 16.48 6.02 -15.18
N GLU A 35 15.32 5.43 -14.89
CA GLU A 35 14.03 5.87 -15.45
C GLU A 35 13.47 7.11 -14.74
N ARG A 36 13.78 7.29 -13.45
CA ARG A 36 13.22 8.33 -12.58
C ARG A 36 14.31 8.88 -11.66
N PRO A 37 14.93 10.03 -11.99
CA PRO A 37 16.04 10.59 -11.23
C PRO A 37 15.63 11.16 -9.86
N TYR A 38 14.34 11.23 -9.55
CA TYR A 38 13.83 11.73 -8.28
C TYR A 38 13.60 10.61 -7.25
N GLY A 39 13.65 10.97 -5.96
CA GLY A 39 13.35 10.05 -4.87
C GLY A 39 11.90 9.53 -4.91
N HIS A 40 11.74 8.22 -4.92
CA HIS A 40 10.43 7.58 -5.05
C HIS A 40 10.36 6.26 -4.28
N ALA A 41 9.12 5.84 -4.01
CA ALA A 41 8.84 4.54 -3.39
C ALA A 41 7.84 3.74 -4.21
N ILE A 42 8.02 2.42 -4.17
CA ILE A 42 6.97 1.47 -4.53
C ILE A 42 6.07 1.33 -3.31
N VAL A 43 4.80 1.70 -3.47
CA VAL A 43 3.79 1.58 -2.43
C VAL A 43 2.75 0.53 -2.81
N CYS A 44 2.32 -0.25 -1.81
CA CYS A 44 1.17 -1.12 -1.91
C CYS A 44 0.10 -0.64 -0.93
N GLY A 45 -1.11 -0.39 -1.42
CA GLY A 45 -2.19 0.18 -0.61
C GLY A 45 -3.54 -0.44 -0.87
N ILE A 46 -4.52 0.02 -0.10
CA ILE A 46 -5.90 -0.46 -0.17
C ILE A 46 -6.73 0.53 -1.00
N ALA A 47 -7.17 0.12 -2.18
CA ALA A 47 -8.04 0.92 -3.05
C ALA A 47 -9.48 0.94 -2.52
N LYS A 48 -9.98 -0.23 -2.10
CA LYS A 48 -11.32 -0.39 -1.52
C LYS A 48 -11.19 -0.91 -0.10
N TYR A 49 -11.54 -0.05 0.86
CA TYR A 49 -11.58 -0.42 2.27
C TYR A 49 -12.74 -1.39 2.56
N PRO A 50 -12.58 -2.26 3.57
CA PRO A 50 -13.67 -3.13 3.99
C PRO A 50 -14.77 -2.27 4.62
N ARG A 51 -16.02 -2.62 4.35
CA ARG A 51 -17.17 -1.93 4.95
C ARG A 51 -17.48 -2.54 6.32
N LYS A 52 -18.03 -1.72 7.24
CA LYS A 52 -18.44 -2.17 8.57
C LYS A 52 -19.37 -3.40 8.47
N VAL A 53 -18.98 -4.46 9.16
CA VAL A 53 -19.76 -5.70 9.30
C VAL A 53 -20.63 -5.58 10.56
N ILE A 54 -21.87 -6.03 10.47
CA ILE A 54 -22.85 -6.03 11.57
C ILE A 54 -23.24 -7.48 11.82
N LYS A 55 -23.37 -7.89 13.09
CA LYS A 55 -23.67 -9.29 13.48
C LYS A 55 -24.95 -9.84 12.84
N LYS A 56 -25.95 -8.99 12.60
CA LYS A 56 -27.24 -9.35 11.98
C LYS A 56 -27.18 -9.57 10.46
N ALA A 57 -26.05 -9.28 9.81
CA ALA A 57 -25.94 -9.39 8.36
C ALA A 57 -25.81 -10.86 7.90
N SER A 58 -26.41 -11.20 6.76
CA SER A 58 -26.25 -12.52 6.16
C SER A 58 -24.81 -12.78 5.71
N GLN A 59 -24.38 -14.04 5.74
CA GLN A 59 -23.01 -14.45 5.36
C GLN A 59 -22.61 -13.96 3.96
N LYS A 60 -23.55 -13.96 3.01
CA LYS A 60 -23.34 -13.42 1.65
C LYS A 60 -23.00 -11.93 1.66
N THR A 61 -23.65 -11.16 2.53
CA THR A 61 -23.41 -9.72 2.68
C THR A 61 -22.10 -9.45 3.42
N ILE A 62 -21.79 -10.26 4.43
CA ILE A 62 -20.51 -10.22 5.15
C ILE A 62 -19.35 -10.42 4.17
N ALA A 63 -19.39 -11.49 3.37
CA ALA A 63 -18.38 -11.76 2.36
C ALA A 63 -18.22 -10.58 1.38
N LYS A 64 -19.32 -10.00 0.90
CA LYS A 64 -19.28 -8.83 0.00
C LYS A 64 -18.73 -7.55 0.66
N ARG A 65 -18.90 -7.37 1.98
CA ARG A 65 -18.39 -6.21 2.74
C ARG A 65 -16.92 -6.37 3.12
N SER A 66 -16.45 -7.59 3.35
CA SER A 66 -15.07 -7.92 3.69
C SER A 66 -14.12 -7.95 2.49
N ARG A 67 -14.63 -7.95 1.25
CA ARG A 67 -13.79 -7.90 0.04
C ARG A 67 -12.96 -6.62 -0.04
N LEU A 68 -11.64 -6.80 -0.08
CA LEU A 68 -10.65 -5.76 -0.29
C LEU A 68 -10.22 -5.70 -1.76
N LYS A 69 -9.80 -4.51 -2.21
CA LYS A 69 -9.08 -4.34 -3.48
C LYS A 69 -7.77 -3.63 -3.17
N ALA A 70 -6.64 -4.26 -3.48
CA ALA A 70 -5.32 -3.67 -3.33
C ALA A 70 -4.89 -2.95 -4.62
N PHE A 71 -3.88 -2.08 -4.51
CA PHE A 71 -3.19 -1.47 -5.64
C PHE A 71 -1.69 -1.39 -5.36
N THR A 72 -0.90 -1.35 -6.43
CA THR A 72 0.54 -1.09 -6.39
C THR A 72 0.82 0.11 -7.27
N LYS A 73 1.62 1.05 -6.78
CA LYS A 73 1.97 2.26 -7.54
C LYS A 73 3.38 2.71 -7.17
N VAL A 74 4.09 3.28 -8.13
CA VAL A 74 5.31 4.05 -7.86
C VAL A 74 4.94 5.50 -7.61
N VAL A 75 5.40 6.06 -6.50
CA VAL A 75 5.02 7.40 -6.06
C VAL A 75 6.25 8.18 -5.61
N ASN A 76 6.34 9.45 -6.02
CA ASN A 76 7.34 10.40 -5.56
C ASN A 76 7.12 10.72 -4.06
N TYR A 77 8.20 10.87 -3.28
CA TYR A 77 8.12 11.21 -1.87
C TYR A 77 7.32 12.48 -1.56
N ASN A 78 7.32 13.49 -2.44
CA ASN A 78 6.53 14.70 -2.24
C ASN A 78 5.01 14.43 -2.17
N HIS A 79 4.55 13.32 -2.76
CA HIS A 79 3.12 12.97 -2.83
C HIS A 79 2.72 11.98 -1.73
N ILE A 80 3.56 11.83 -0.71
CA ILE A 80 3.39 10.86 0.38
C ILE A 80 3.47 11.62 1.70
N MET A 81 2.45 11.45 2.54
CA MET A 81 2.49 11.86 3.94
C MET A 81 2.95 10.66 4.80
N PRO A 82 4.12 10.73 5.44
CA PRO A 82 4.58 9.68 6.34
C PRO A 82 3.71 9.67 7.60
N THR A 83 3.37 8.47 8.08
CA THR A 83 2.65 8.31 9.35
C THR A 83 3.53 7.61 10.39
N ARG A 84 3.14 7.72 11.67
CA ARG A 84 3.84 7.06 12.78
C ARG A 84 3.81 5.52 12.67
N TYR A 85 2.79 4.97 12.04
CA TYR A 85 2.52 3.53 12.05
C TYR A 85 3.49 2.73 11.18
N ALA A 86 3.90 1.56 11.69
CA ALA A 86 4.68 0.58 10.95
C ALA A 86 3.87 -0.71 10.82
N PHE A 87 3.96 -1.36 9.66
CA PHE A 87 3.29 -2.61 9.36
C PHE A 87 4.32 -3.75 9.36
N PHE A 88 4.51 -4.38 10.52
CA PHE A 88 5.59 -5.36 10.73
C PHE A 88 5.39 -6.70 10.01
N HIS A 89 4.18 -7.03 9.53
CA HIS A 89 3.90 -8.34 8.96
C HIS A 89 3.39 -8.29 7.51
N PHE A 90 4.28 -7.92 6.58
CA PHE A 90 3.98 -7.85 5.15
C PHE A 90 3.82 -9.24 4.50
N SER A 91 4.45 -10.29 5.07
CA SER A 91 4.42 -11.67 4.56
C SER A 91 3.00 -12.24 4.40
N ILE A 92 2.10 -11.97 5.36
CA ILE A 92 0.70 -12.43 5.30
C ILE A 92 -0.02 -11.91 4.05
N PHE A 93 0.28 -10.70 3.60
CA PHE A 93 -0.38 -10.12 2.44
C PHE A 93 0.09 -10.77 1.14
N ILE A 94 1.35 -11.22 1.05
CA ILE A 94 1.92 -11.89 -0.12
C ILE A 94 1.43 -13.35 -0.22
N HIS A 95 1.36 -14.08 0.90
CA HIS A 95 0.92 -15.48 0.95
C HIS A 95 -0.60 -15.65 0.82
N CYS A 96 -1.39 -14.69 1.30
CA CYS A 96 -2.82 -14.64 1.01
C CYS A 96 -2.96 -14.25 -0.47
N GLY A 97 -3.49 -15.16 -1.32
CA GLY A 97 -3.51 -15.07 -2.79
C GLY A 97 -4.11 -13.81 -3.46
N LEU A 98 -4.41 -12.73 -2.72
CA LEU A 98 -4.67 -11.39 -3.22
C LEU A 98 -3.47 -10.77 -3.99
N CYS A 99 -2.24 -11.23 -3.75
CA CYS A 99 -1.02 -10.61 -4.29
C CYS A 99 -0.39 -11.30 -5.51
N LYS A 100 -1.05 -12.28 -6.15
CA LYS A 100 -0.47 -12.96 -7.33
C LYS A 100 -0.08 -12.00 -8.47
N GLY A 101 -0.71 -10.83 -8.58
CA GLY A 101 -0.34 -9.76 -9.53
C GLY A 101 0.65 -8.72 -8.99
N ILE A 102 0.85 -8.65 -7.67
CA ILE A 102 1.71 -7.65 -7.00
C ILE A 102 3.19 -8.07 -7.11
N ALA A 103 3.47 -9.37 -7.09
CA ALA A 103 4.83 -9.91 -7.23
C ALA A 103 5.51 -9.50 -8.56
N LYS A 104 4.78 -9.47 -9.68
CA LYS A 104 5.32 -9.10 -11.01
C LYS A 104 5.81 -7.65 -11.12
N HIS A 105 5.30 -6.74 -10.27
CA HIS A 105 5.70 -5.34 -10.23
C HIS A 105 6.78 -5.03 -9.19
N ILE A 106 7.08 -5.98 -8.30
CA ILE A 106 8.14 -5.84 -7.29
C ILE A 106 9.49 -6.35 -7.84
N SER A 107 9.47 -7.25 -8.83
CA SER A 107 10.65 -7.87 -9.46
C SER A 107 11.08 -7.24 -10.80
N ARG A 108 10.35 -6.22 -11.29
CA ARG A 108 10.80 -5.32 -12.36
C ARG A 108 11.19 -3.99 -11.72
#